data_AF-A0AAW0G3U6-F1
#
_entry.id   AF-A0AAW0G3U6-F1
#
_cell.length_a   1.000
_cell.length_b   1.000
_cell.length_c   1.000
_cell.angle_alpha   90.00
_cell.angle_beta   90.00
_cell.angle_gamma   90.00
#
_symmetry.space_group_name_H-M   'P 1'
#
loop_
_entity.id
_entity.type
_entity.pdbx_description
1 polymer ?
#
loop_
_entity_poly.entity_id
_entity_poly.type
_entity_poly.pdbx_seq_one_letter_code
_entity_poly.pdbx_strand_id
1 'polypeptide(L)'
;MTQKKRLVQQQARSREQIWSYFAHQMSAYPRLFVFGIFIYGDRARILRVDRAGATATTSFYYKEEDFLAQFLYRYSQVTDIQRGWDPTASTCLFVRSRATHSCFT
;
A
#
# COMPACT_ATOMS: atom_id res chain seq x y z
N MET A 1 15.27 31.60 -0.96
CA MET A 1 14.45 30.44 -0.52
C MET A 1 15.13 29.74 0.64
N THR A 2 14.62 29.91 1.86
CA THR A 2 15.22 29.43 3.12
C THR A 2 15.28 27.90 3.20
N GLN A 3 16.34 27.32 3.80
CA GLN A 3 16.55 25.87 3.93
C GLN A 3 15.32 25.12 4.47
N LYS A 4 14.65 25.70 5.47
CA LYS A 4 13.40 25.16 6.05
C LYS A 4 12.29 24.95 5.00
N LYS A 5 12.13 25.87 4.05
CA LYS A 5 11.11 25.75 2.99
C LYS A 5 11.41 24.59 2.04
N ARG A 6 12.69 24.31 1.76
CA ARG A 6 13.09 23.19 0.89
C ARG A 6 12.77 21.84 1.53
N LEU A 7 13.07 21.67 2.82
CA LEU A 7 12.80 20.42 3.53
C LEU A 7 11.30 20.10 3.59
N VAL A 8 10.46 21.09 3.89
CA VAL A 8 8.99 20.91 3.90
C VAL A 8 8.48 20.51 2.52
N GLN A 9 8.98 21.14 1.46
CA GLN A 9 8.61 20.77 0.09
C GLN A 9 9.09 19.38 -0.28
N GLN A 10 10.30 18.99 0.13
CA GLN A 10 10.82 17.64 -0.12
C GLN A 10 9.97 16.59 0.58
N GLN A 11 9.59 16.84 1.84
CA GLN A 11 8.68 15.97 2.58
C GLN A 11 7.31 15.86 1.91
N ALA A 12 6.76 16.95 1.38
CA ALA A 12 5.51 16.91 0.62
C ALA A 12 5.61 16.03 -0.62
N ARG A 13 6.67 16.22 -1.42
CA ARG A 13 6.92 15.40 -2.63
C ARG A 13 7.09 13.93 -2.30
N SER A 14 7.84 13.58 -1.25
CA SER A 14 8.02 12.18 -0.84
C SER A 14 6.67 11.55 -0.46
N ARG A 15 5.80 12.27 0.26
CA ARG A 15 4.46 11.78 0.59
C ARG A 15 3.59 11.59 -0.65
N GLU A 16 3.64 12.53 -1.59
CA GLU A 16 2.92 12.44 -2.87
C GLU A 16 3.36 11.21 -3.67
N GLN A 17 4.67 10.95 -3.75
CA GLN A 17 5.21 9.76 -4.40
C GLN A 17 4.73 8.47 -3.72
N ILE A 18 4.85 8.40 -2.39
CA ILE A 18 4.37 7.24 -1.62
C ILE A 18 2.88 7.01 -1.87
N TRP A 19 2.07 8.07 -1.84
CA TRP A 19 0.65 7.98 -2.14
C TRP A 19 0.39 7.47 -3.56
N SER A 20 1.14 7.95 -4.55
CA SER A 20 1.00 7.52 -5.94
C SER A 20 1.22 6.01 -6.10
N TYR A 21 2.17 5.42 -5.36
CA TYR A 21 2.41 3.98 -5.38
C TYR A 21 1.26 3.19 -4.76
N PHE A 22 0.75 3.62 -3.60
CA PHE A 22 -0.42 2.98 -3.00
C PHE A 22 -1.66 3.09 -3.87
N ALA A 23 -1.91 4.26 -4.45
CA ALA A 23 -3.02 4.48 -5.37
C ALA A 23 -2.93 3.54 -6.58
N HIS A 24 -1.73 3.39 -7.16
CA HIS A 24 -1.51 2.48 -8.28
C HIS A 24 -1.76 1.01 -7.91
N GLN A 25 -1.28 0.58 -6.73
CA GLN A 25 -1.51 -0.77 -6.23
C GLN A 25 -3.00 -1.04 -5.99
N MET A 26 -3.73 -0.07 -5.42
CA MET A 26 -5.18 -0.20 -5.17
C MET A 26 -6.03 -0.06 -6.43
N SER A 27 -5.52 0.52 -7.51
CA SER A 27 -6.19 0.51 -8.81
C SER A 27 -5.98 -0.79 -9.58
N ALA A 28 -4.83 -1.45 -9.39
CA ALA A 28 -4.49 -2.69 -10.08
C ALA A 28 -5.15 -3.93 -9.44
N TYR A 29 -5.48 -3.87 -8.15
CA TYR A 29 -6.04 -4.99 -7.40
C TYR A 29 -7.25 -4.54 -6.58
N PRO A 30 -8.30 -5.38 -6.42
CA PRO A 30 -9.43 -5.11 -5.54
C PRO A 30 -8.98 -5.11 -4.06
N ARG A 31 -8.55 -3.94 -3.60
CA ARG A 31 -8.08 -3.70 -2.23
C ARG A 31 -8.98 -2.71 -1.52
N LEU A 32 -9.42 -3.07 -0.31
CA LEU A 32 -10.06 -2.16 0.64
C LEU A 32 -9.00 -1.30 1.35
N PHE A 33 -7.86 -1.90 1.68
CA PHE A 33 -6.71 -1.23 2.28
C PHE A 33 -5.42 -1.96 1.92
N VAL A 34 -4.28 -1.29 2.12
CA VAL A 34 -2.94 -1.80 1.89
C VAL A 34 -2.06 -1.39 3.05
N PHE A 35 -1.19 -2.29 3.49
CA PHE A 35 -0.12 -1.95 4.41
C PHE A 35 1.16 -1.62 3.63
N GLY A 36 1.91 -0.62 4.11
CA GLY A 36 3.26 -0.38 3.62
C GLY A 36 4.20 0.00 4.75
N ILE A 37 5.49 -0.16 4.48
CA ILE A 37 6.55 0.13 5.44
C ILE A 37 7.39 1.25 4.84
N PHE A 38 7.49 2.37 5.57
CA PHE A 38 8.30 3.50 5.18
C PHE A 38 9.55 3.56 6.06
N ILE A 39 10.71 3.34 5.45
CA ILE A 39 12.01 3.33 6.12
C ILE A 39 12.78 4.59 5.73
N TYR A 40 13.34 5.28 6.73
CA TYR A 40 14.19 6.45 6.54
C TYR A 40 15.29 6.46 7.60
N GLY A 41 16.53 6.34 7.15
CA GLY A 41 17.68 6.19 8.05
C GLY A 41 17.58 4.91 8.89
N ASP A 42 17.61 5.08 10.21
CA ASP A 42 17.49 4.04 11.23
C ASP A 42 16.06 3.86 11.75
N ARG A 43 15.11 4.63 11.22
CA ARG A 43 13.71 4.66 11.65
C ARG A 43 12.77 4.09 10.60
N ALA A 44 11.66 3.55 11.07
CA ALA A 44 10.57 3.08 10.22
C ALA A 44 9.20 3.52 10.75
N ARG A 45 8.22 3.49 9.85
CA ARG A 45 6.79 3.62 10.14
C ARG A 45 6.04 2.56 9.37
N ILE A 46 5.04 1.96 10.01
CA ILE A 46 4.06 1.09 9.34
C ILE A 46 2.85 1.97 8.99
N LEU A 47 2.43 1.91 7.74
CA LEU A 47 1.28 2.62 7.21
C LEU A 47 0.16 1.62 6.90
N ARG A 48 -1.06 1.97 7.28
CA ARG A 48 -2.29 1.40 6.75
C ARG A 48 -2.95 2.47 5.89
N VAL A 49 -3.02 2.22 4.60
CA VAL A 49 -3.64 3.12 3.63
C VAL A 49 -4.95 2.50 3.18
N ASP A 50 -6.00 3.28 3.15
CA ASP A 50 -7.30 2.93 2.58
C ASP A 50 -7.75 4.04 1.62
N ARG A 51 -8.95 3.91 1.04
CA ARG A 51 -9.49 4.91 0.11
C ARG A 51 -9.84 6.24 0.79
N ALA A 52 -9.99 6.28 2.11
CA ALA A 52 -10.29 7.49 2.87
C ALA A 52 -9.01 8.24 3.31
N GLY A 53 -7.88 7.54 3.44
CA GLY A 53 -6.60 8.15 3.76
C GLY A 53 -5.54 7.16 4.24
N ALA A 54 -4.60 7.66 5.03
CA ALA A 54 -3.51 6.85 5.58
C ALA A 54 -3.39 7.05 7.09
N THR A 55 -3.34 5.96 7.82
CA THR A 55 -2.98 5.92 9.24
C THR A 55 -1.56 5.36 9.36
N ALA A 56 -0.71 5.98 10.18
CA ALA A 56 0.66 5.54 10.35
C ALA A 56 1.02 5.43 11.84
N THR A 57 1.87 4.47 12.17
CA THR A 57 2.45 4.36 13.52
C THR A 57 3.30 5.60 13.84
N THR A 58 3.64 5.76 15.12
CA THR A 58 4.78 6.58 15.51
C THR A 58 6.06 6.03 14.86
N SER A 59 7.07 6.91 14.72
CA SER A 59 8.40 6.51 14.26
C SER A 59 9.06 5.63 15.32
N PHE A 60 9.66 4.52 14.90
CA PHE A 60 10.40 3.60 15.77
C PHE A 60 11.74 3.20 15.15
N TYR A 61 12.71 2.77 15.96
CA TYR A 61 14.01 2.29 15.48
C TYR A 61 13.92 0.82 15.07
N TYR A 62 13.83 0.53 13.78
CA TYR A 62 13.50 -0.81 13.29
C TYR A 62 14.59 -1.86 13.52
N LYS A 63 15.80 -1.45 13.90
CA LYS A 63 16.92 -2.34 14.24
C LYS A 63 16.99 -2.66 15.73
N GLU A 64 16.40 -1.81 16.57
CA GLU A 64 16.44 -1.92 18.03
C GLU A 64 15.13 -2.48 18.59
N GLU A 65 14.02 -2.23 17.89
CA GLU A 65 12.69 -2.61 18.31
C GLU A 65 12.12 -3.75 17.44
N ASP A 66 11.48 -4.72 18.08
CA ASP A 66 10.91 -5.91 17.41
C ASP A 66 9.63 -5.62 16.61
N PHE A 67 9.13 -4.38 16.62
CA PHE A 67 7.83 -4.03 16.01
C PHE A 67 7.76 -4.39 14.53
N LEU A 68 8.83 -4.16 13.77
CA LEU A 68 8.86 -4.51 12.35
C LEU A 68 8.85 -6.02 12.14
N ALA A 69 9.69 -6.76 12.86
CA ALA A 69 9.76 -8.22 12.77
C ALA A 69 8.44 -8.87 13.17
N GLN A 70 7.83 -8.42 14.28
CA GLN A 70 6.53 -8.90 14.74
C GLN A 70 5.41 -8.56 13.75
N PHE A 71 5.42 -7.36 13.16
CA PHE A 71 4.46 -6.99 12.12
C PHE A 71 4.59 -7.91 10.91
N LEU A 72 5.80 -8.11 10.37
CA LEU A 72 6.04 -8.98 9.22
C LEU A 72 5.65 -10.43 9.51
N TYR A 73 5.99 -10.94 10.69
CA TYR A 73 5.59 -12.27 11.14
C TYR A 73 4.06 -12.40 11.16
N ARG A 74 3.34 -11.51 11.87
CA ARG A 74 1.88 -11.54 11.89
C ARG A 74 1.27 -11.37 10.51
N TYR A 75 1.80 -10.45 9.70
CA TYR A 75 1.32 -10.19 8.34
C TYR A 75 1.45 -11.41 7.41
N SER A 76 2.47 -12.24 7.62
CA SER A 76 2.63 -13.50 6.88
C SER A 76 1.56 -14.55 7.21
N GLN A 77 0.96 -14.47 8.41
CA GLN A 77 0.01 -15.45 8.92
C GLN A 77 -1.47 -15.04 8.76
N VAL A 78 -1.76 -13.79 8.42
CA VAL A 78 -3.14 -13.31 8.29
C VAL A 78 -3.79 -13.74 6.97
N THR A 79 -5.12 -13.72 6.93
CA THR A 79 -5.91 -14.05 5.74
C THR A 79 -5.85 -12.94 4.68
N ASP A 80 -6.30 -13.24 3.45
CA ASP A 80 -6.39 -12.24 2.38
C ASP A 80 -7.28 -11.05 2.74
N ILE A 81 -8.40 -11.30 3.41
CA ILE A 81 -9.32 -10.26 3.89
C ILE A 81 -8.60 -9.34 4.89
N GLN A 82 -7.85 -9.91 5.82
CA GLN A 82 -7.05 -9.14 6.79
C GLN A 82 -5.86 -8.42 6.15
N ARG A 83 -5.37 -8.88 4.99
CA ARG A 83 -4.43 -8.13 4.14
C ARG A 83 -5.09 -7.01 3.35
N GLY A 84 -6.42 -6.89 3.39
CA GLY A 84 -7.19 -5.85 2.73
C GLY A 84 -7.61 -6.19 1.31
N TRP A 85 -7.62 -7.47 0.92
CA TRP A 85 -8.39 -7.89 -0.27
C TRP A 85 -9.88 -7.68 -0.04
N ASP A 86 -10.57 -7.22 -1.07
CA ASP A 86 -12.02 -7.17 -1.09
C ASP A 86 -12.58 -8.55 -1.48
N PRO A 87 -13.21 -9.30 -0.56
CA PRO A 87 -13.80 -10.60 -0.89
C PRO A 87 -15.08 -10.48 -1.74
N THR A 88 -15.70 -9.30 -1.77
CA THR A 88 -16.92 -9.04 -2.57
C THR A 88 -16.60 -8.75 -4.02
N ALA A 89 -15.36 -8.36 -4.30
CA ALA A 89 -14.84 -8.27 -5.65
C ALA A 89 -14.74 -9.69 -6.22
N SER A 90 -15.82 -10.16 -6.84
CA SER A 90 -15.82 -11.35 -7.65
C SER A 90 -14.66 -11.22 -8.64
N THR A 91 -13.66 -12.10 -8.52
CA THR A 91 -12.80 -12.38 -9.67
C THR A 91 -13.79 -12.71 -10.78
N CYS A 92 -13.90 -11.85 -11.79
CA CYS A 92 -14.59 -12.22 -12.99
C CYS A 92 -13.78 -13.41 -13.51
N LEU A 93 -14.20 -14.62 -13.13
CA LEU A 93 -13.80 -15.83 -13.81
C LEU A 93 -14.31 -15.60 -15.22
N PHE A 94 -13.43 -15.03 -16.05
CA PHE A 94 -13.55 -15.13 -17.47
C PHE A 94 -13.65 -16.63 -17.73
N VAL A 95 -14.89 -17.10 -17.88
CA VAL A 95 -15.18 -18.26 -18.71
C VAL A 95 -14.53 -17.89 -20.03
N ARG A 96 -13.31 -18.38 -20.23
CA ARG A 96 -12.63 -18.36 -21.50
C ARG A 96 -13.31 -19.38 -22.39
N SER A 97 -14.62 -19.21 -22.64
CA SER A 97 -15.27 -19.87 -23.76
C SER A 97 -14.57 -19.29 -24.98
N ARG A 98 -13.89 -20.17 -25.72
CA ARG A 98 -13.40 -19.88 -27.06
C ARG A 98 -14.57 -19.35 -27.89
N ALA A 99 -14.66 -18.04 -28.02
CA ALA A 99 -15.43 -17.38 -29.05
C ALA A 99 -14.56 -16.24 -29.59
N THR A 100 -13.41 -16.63 -30.15
CA THR A 100 -12.94 -15.93 -31.34
C THR A 100 -14.05 -16.09 -32.36
N HIS A 101 -14.80 -15.03 -32.66
CA HIS A 101 -15.10 -14.59 -34.02
C HIS A 101 -16.04 -13.38 -33.99
N SER A 102 -15.63 -12.37 -34.75
CA SER A 102 -16.42 -11.31 -35.36
C SER A 102 -17.22 -10.37 -34.45
N CYS A 103 -16.60 -9.24 -34.11
CA CYS A 103 -17.30 -7.95 -34.22
C CYS A 103 -16.25 -6.84 -34.39
N PHE A 104 -15.75 -6.71 -35.62
CA PHE A 104 -15.11 -5.51 -36.15
C PHE A 104 -15.26 -5.57 -37.67
N THR A 105 -16.41 -5.11 -38.14
CA THR A 105 -16.67 -4.53 -39.46
C THR A 105 -17.81 -3.56 -39.26
#